data_AF-A0A160N2J4-F1
#
_entry.id   AF-A0A160N2J4-F1
#
_cell.length_a   1.000
_cell.length_b   1.000
_cell.length_c   1.000
_cell.angle_alpha   90.00
_cell.angle_beta   90.00
_cell.angle_gamma   90.00
#
_symmetry.space_group_name_H-M   'P 1'
#
loop_
_entity.id
_entity.type
_entity.pdbx_description
1 polymer ?
#
loop_
_entity_poly.entity_id
_entity_poly.type
_entity_poly.pdbx_seq_one_letter_code
_entity_poly.pdbx_strand_id
1 'polypeptide(L)'
;MEISLPPKEEQKRIAQKLDALLDRVDTLKSRIDAIPTLLKRFRQSILAAAVAGSLSEDWRNAHGDAIDGRKLHDLLRALHEKAGGHARGNASDPSDEAHDLSRDDMPPQWDIAVLRDICEPGRPITYGILKPGPELEHGIPYIRVADFPGNKLRLEGIKKTSEEIDQLFKRARLRAGDLLLSIRGSVGRLIKIPAELEGANITQDTARLSISPTVSTDYVYWALLAESTQRRMRAATRGVAVRGINIGDVRALQIPLPSRDEQDEIVRRVEQLFAFADQLEAKVAIAKQRIDTLTQSILAKAFRGELVPQDPNDEPASMLLERIRAQRVAAPKPRRGRKPISST
;
A
#
# COMPACT_ATOMS: atom_id res chain seq x y z
N MET A 1 -17.80 -45.13 1.85
CA MET A 1 -16.83 -44.47 2.74
C MET A 1 -16.96 -45.12 4.10
N GLU A 2 -16.01 -45.96 4.48
CA GLU A 2 -15.96 -46.56 5.81
C GLU A 2 -15.39 -45.52 6.78
N ILE A 3 -16.14 -45.21 7.84
CA ILE A 3 -15.71 -44.28 8.89
C ILE A 3 -15.44 -45.13 10.13
N SER A 4 -14.24 -45.01 10.70
CA SER A 4 -13.92 -45.62 11.99
C SER A 4 -14.77 -44.93 13.07
N LEU A 5 -15.63 -45.67 13.74
CA LEU A 5 -16.51 -45.15 14.78
C LEU A 5 -15.94 -45.59 16.14
N PRO A 6 -15.38 -44.68 16.96
CA PRO A 6 -14.91 -45.03 18.30
C PRO A 6 -16.08 -45.18 19.29
N PRO A 7 -15.86 -45.74 20.50
CA PRO A 7 -16.81 -45.71 21.60
C PRO A 7 -17.45 -44.35 21.88
N LYS A 8 -18.66 -44.34 22.44
CA LYS A 8 -19.42 -43.09 22.65
C LYS A 8 -18.72 -42.12 23.61
N GLU A 9 -18.12 -42.62 24.69
CA GLU A 9 -17.39 -41.78 25.64
C GLU A 9 -16.07 -41.27 25.05
N GLU A 10 -15.36 -42.10 24.26
CA GLU A 10 -14.22 -41.65 23.45
C GLU A 10 -14.62 -40.54 22.46
N GLN A 11 -15.74 -40.68 21.73
CA GLN A 11 -16.26 -39.65 20.84
C GLN A 11 -16.47 -38.30 21.57
N LYS A 12 -17.02 -38.33 22.79
CA LYS A 12 -17.21 -37.12 23.60
C LYS A 12 -15.87 -36.49 24.00
N ARG A 13 -14.89 -37.30 24.43
CA ARG A 13 -13.56 -36.81 24.80
C ARG A 13 -12.82 -36.22 23.59
N ILE A 14 -12.90 -36.87 22.43
CA ILE A 14 -12.37 -36.35 21.16
C ILE A 14 -13.03 -35.00 20.83
N ALA A 15 -14.35 -34.92 20.86
CA ALA A 15 -15.09 -33.69 20.54
C ALA A 15 -14.70 -32.53 21.46
N GLN A 16 -14.72 -32.74 22.78
CA GLN A 16 -14.34 -31.71 23.75
C GLN A 16 -12.89 -31.23 23.56
N LYS A 17 -11.97 -32.16 23.30
CA LYS A 17 -10.56 -31.82 23.08
C LYS A 17 -10.37 -31.09 21.75
N LEU A 18 -11.10 -31.48 20.71
CA LEU A 18 -11.09 -30.85 19.41
C LEU A 18 -11.62 -29.42 19.51
N ASP A 19 -12.78 -29.22 20.12
CA ASP A 19 -13.39 -27.90 20.32
C ASP A 19 -12.42 -26.96 21.05
N ALA A 20 -11.85 -27.41 22.18
CA ALA A 20 -10.90 -26.60 22.95
C ALA A 20 -9.60 -26.24 22.18
N LEU A 21 -9.16 -27.12 21.26
CA LEU A 21 -7.99 -26.84 20.42
C LEU A 21 -8.33 -25.90 19.25
N LEU A 22 -9.51 -26.07 18.63
CA LEU A 22 -9.99 -25.20 17.57
C LEU A 22 -10.25 -23.78 18.10
N ASP A 23 -10.84 -23.63 19.29
CA ASP A 23 -11.04 -22.31 19.93
C ASP A 23 -9.71 -21.55 20.13
N ARG A 24 -8.66 -22.27 20.52
CA ARG A 24 -7.31 -21.69 20.67
C ARG A 24 -6.72 -21.28 19.33
N VAL A 25 -6.91 -22.12 18.31
CA VAL A 25 -6.48 -21.84 16.93
C VAL A 25 -7.20 -20.62 16.38
N ASP A 26 -8.51 -20.50 16.59
CA ASP A 26 -9.33 -19.38 16.14
C ASP A 26 -8.94 -18.07 16.83
N THR A 27 -8.60 -18.14 18.12
CA THR A 27 -8.04 -17.00 18.85
C THR A 27 -6.71 -16.54 18.26
N LEU A 28 -5.80 -17.48 17.95
CA LEU A 28 -4.52 -17.18 17.33
C LEU A 28 -4.70 -16.59 15.93
N LYS A 29 -5.56 -17.20 15.12
CA LYS A 29 -5.89 -16.74 13.77
C LYS A 29 -6.41 -15.30 13.80
N SER A 30 -7.36 -15.01 14.68
CA SER A 30 -7.92 -13.67 14.87
C SER A 30 -6.84 -12.63 15.22
N ARG A 31 -5.88 -12.97 16.10
CA ARG A 31 -4.78 -12.07 16.45
C ARG A 31 -3.85 -11.82 15.27
N ILE A 32 -3.50 -12.86 14.52
CA ILE A 32 -2.60 -12.75 13.37
C ILE A 32 -3.27 -12.00 12.22
N ASP A 33 -4.59 -12.13 12.04
CA ASP A 33 -5.35 -11.40 11.03
C ASP A 33 -5.44 -9.90 11.31
N ALA A 34 -5.26 -9.45 12.55
CA ALA A 34 -5.18 -8.03 12.89
C ALA A 34 -3.82 -7.38 12.53
N ILE A 35 -2.74 -8.17 12.43
CA ILE A 35 -1.37 -7.64 12.26
C ILE A 35 -1.18 -6.82 10.97
N PRO A 36 -1.69 -7.22 9.78
CA PRO A 36 -1.56 -6.41 8.57
C PRO A 36 -2.09 -4.97 8.73
N THR A 37 -3.21 -4.81 9.45
CA THR A 37 -3.78 -3.48 9.74
C THR A 37 -2.89 -2.68 10.69
N LEU A 38 -2.31 -3.33 11.70
CA LEU A 38 -1.35 -2.68 12.61
C LEU A 38 -0.08 -2.25 11.88
N LEU A 39 0.47 -3.11 11.01
CA LEU A 39 1.63 -2.79 10.18
C LEU A 39 1.36 -1.62 9.23
N LYS A 40 0.16 -1.54 8.66
CA LYS A 40 -0.26 -0.38 7.85
C LYS A 40 -0.23 0.91 8.67
N ARG A 41 -0.82 0.90 9.86
CA ARG A 41 -0.83 2.06 10.77
C ARG A 41 0.58 2.44 11.21
N PHE A 42 1.42 1.45 11.49
CA PHE A 42 2.83 1.66 11.84
C PHE A 42 3.58 2.40 10.72
N ARG A 43 3.48 1.92 9.46
CA ARG A 43 4.07 2.62 8.30
C ARG A 43 3.58 4.06 8.16
N GLN A 44 2.28 4.30 8.35
CA GLN A 44 1.72 5.66 8.33
C GLN A 44 2.28 6.54 9.46
N SER A 45 2.45 6.00 10.66
CA SER A 45 3.02 6.74 11.80
C SER A 45 4.49 7.11 11.58
N ILE A 46 5.26 6.25 10.92
CA ILE A 46 6.65 6.54 10.54
C ILE A 46 6.71 7.72 9.58
N LEU A 47 5.89 7.70 8.52
CA LEU A 47 5.87 8.80 7.56
C LEU A 47 5.37 10.10 8.19
N ALA A 48 4.41 10.03 9.11
CA ALA A 48 3.95 11.20 9.87
C ALA A 48 5.09 11.79 10.74
N ALA A 49 5.84 10.94 11.45
CA ALA A 49 6.99 11.37 12.24
C ALA A 49 8.13 11.92 11.35
N ALA A 50 8.33 11.34 10.16
CA ALA A 50 9.32 11.79 9.19
C ALA A 50 9.04 13.19 8.66
N VAL A 51 7.77 13.55 8.41
CA VAL A 51 7.39 14.89 7.90
C VAL A 51 7.09 15.90 9.00
N ALA A 52 7.01 15.47 10.26
CA ALA A 52 6.88 16.35 11.42
C ALA A 52 8.23 16.59 12.13
N GLY A 53 9.30 15.90 11.71
CA GLY A 53 10.66 16.07 12.26
C GLY A 53 10.95 15.35 13.57
N SER A 54 9.95 14.68 14.17
CA SER A 54 10.14 13.87 15.38
C SER A 54 10.93 12.58 15.12
N LEU A 55 10.95 12.08 13.88
CA LEU A 55 11.76 10.91 13.53
C LEU A 55 13.27 11.18 13.60
N SER A 56 13.71 12.44 13.44
CA SER A 56 15.12 12.85 13.37
C SER A 56 15.50 13.84 14.48
N GLU A 57 14.67 13.99 15.51
CA GLU A 57 14.83 15.02 16.55
C GLU A 57 16.16 14.91 17.31
N ASP A 58 16.52 13.71 17.76
CA ASP A 58 17.79 13.41 18.41
C ASP A 58 18.98 13.74 17.50
N TRP A 59 18.89 13.39 16.21
CA TRP A 59 19.94 13.68 15.24
C TRP A 59 20.09 15.18 15.05
N ARG A 60 18.99 15.91 14.91
CA ARG A 60 18.97 17.38 14.78
C ARG A 60 19.61 18.04 16.00
N ASN A 61 19.25 17.60 17.20
CA ASN A 61 19.81 18.13 18.45
C ASN A 61 21.33 17.91 18.55
N ALA A 62 21.84 16.81 17.98
CA ALA A 62 23.28 16.51 17.97
C ALA A 62 24.09 17.35 16.97
N HIS A 63 23.45 17.91 15.93
CA HIS A 63 24.15 18.61 14.84
C HIS A 63 23.92 20.14 14.82
N GLY A 64 23.02 20.66 15.68
CA GLY A 64 22.87 22.10 15.95
C GLY A 64 22.43 22.95 14.76
N ASP A 65 22.72 24.26 14.82
CA ASP A 65 22.25 25.29 13.87
C ASP A 65 22.93 25.26 12.48
N ALA A 66 23.89 24.35 12.25
CA ALA A 66 24.53 24.19 10.94
C ALA A 66 23.53 23.66 9.88
N ILE A 67 22.45 23.04 10.34
CA ILE A 67 21.38 22.45 9.52
C ILE A 67 20.23 23.45 9.44
N ASP A 68 20.09 24.10 8.30
CA ASP A 68 19.03 25.08 8.06
C ASP A 68 18.34 24.83 6.72
N GLY A 69 17.08 24.41 6.78
CA GLY A 69 16.24 24.18 5.61
C GLY A 69 16.00 25.44 4.79
N ARG A 70 16.02 26.63 5.42
CA ARG A 70 15.85 27.92 4.73
C ARG A 70 16.98 28.18 3.74
N LYS A 71 18.23 27.89 4.12
CA LYS A 71 19.38 28.01 3.21
C LYS A 71 19.24 27.12 1.98
N LEU A 72 18.74 25.91 2.15
CA LEU A 72 18.45 25.01 1.03
C LEU A 72 17.33 25.57 0.14
N HIS A 73 16.26 26.12 0.74
CA HIS A 73 15.18 26.74 0.00
C HIS A 73 15.64 27.95 -0.82
N ASP A 74 16.44 28.84 -0.22
CA ASP A 74 17.00 30.01 -0.89
C ASP A 74 17.92 29.61 -2.04
N LEU A 75 18.73 28.55 -1.86
CA LEU A 75 19.54 27.98 -2.93
C LEU A 75 18.66 27.49 -4.09
N LEU A 76 17.58 26.76 -3.81
CA LEU A 76 16.65 26.27 -4.84
C LEU A 76 16.03 27.44 -5.62
N ARG A 77 15.59 28.49 -4.94
CA ARG A 77 15.04 29.70 -5.57
C ARG A 77 16.08 30.38 -6.46
N ALA A 78 17.30 30.57 -5.97
CA ALA A 78 18.40 31.16 -6.75
C ALA A 78 18.75 30.32 -8.00
N LEU A 79 18.69 28.98 -7.91
CA LEU A 79 18.88 28.09 -9.05
C LEU A 79 17.77 28.27 -10.11
N HIS A 80 16.51 28.41 -9.68
CA HIS A 80 15.41 28.71 -10.60
C HIS A 80 15.57 30.10 -11.24
N GLU A 81 15.88 31.13 -10.46
CA GLU A 81 16.12 32.48 -10.97
C GLU A 81 17.23 32.49 -12.03
N LYS A 82 18.35 31.83 -11.75
CA LYS A 82 19.47 31.68 -12.71
C LYS A 82 19.07 30.95 -13.99
N ALA A 83 18.08 30.05 -13.92
CA ALA A 83 17.56 29.30 -15.06
C ALA A 83 16.44 30.04 -15.82
N GLY A 84 16.16 31.31 -15.51
CA GLY A 84 15.11 32.11 -16.15
C GLY A 84 13.78 32.14 -15.40
N GLY A 85 13.77 31.64 -14.16
CA GLY A 85 12.62 31.61 -13.26
C GLY A 85 11.55 30.59 -13.65
N HIS A 86 10.48 30.54 -12.86
CA HIS A 86 9.29 29.80 -13.26
C HIS A 86 8.62 30.52 -14.41
N ALA A 87 8.42 29.83 -15.54
CA ALA A 87 7.67 30.38 -16.67
C ALA A 87 6.32 30.93 -16.17
N ARG A 88 5.93 32.13 -16.64
CA ARG A 88 4.61 32.74 -16.41
C ARG A 88 3.53 31.87 -17.07
N GLY A 89 3.17 30.78 -16.42
CA GLY A 89 2.25 29.79 -16.95
C GLY A 89 1.34 29.32 -15.84
N ASN A 90 0.24 30.06 -15.65
CA ASN A 90 -1.00 29.69 -14.97
C ASN A 90 -0.84 28.64 -13.88
N ALA A 91 0.07 28.84 -12.92
CA ALA A 91 -0.25 28.31 -11.60
C ALA A 91 -1.48 29.11 -11.22
N SER A 92 -2.66 28.49 -11.31
CA SER A 92 -3.79 28.96 -10.54
C SER A 92 -3.26 29.23 -9.14
N ASP A 93 -3.67 30.34 -8.52
CA ASP A 93 -3.42 30.49 -7.10
C ASP A 93 -3.84 29.17 -6.43
N PRO A 94 -2.99 28.62 -5.53
CA PRO A 94 -3.28 27.37 -4.84
C PRO A 94 -4.74 27.41 -4.42
N SER A 95 -5.53 26.37 -4.72
CA SER A 95 -6.91 26.33 -4.25
C SER A 95 -6.95 26.68 -2.76
N ASP A 96 -7.70 27.74 -2.42
CA ASP A 96 -7.76 28.39 -1.10
C ASP A 96 -7.36 27.45 0.05
N GLU A 97 -6.16 27.67 0.62
CA GLU A 97 -5.60 27.02 1.82
C GLU A 97 -5.39 25.49 1.77
N ALA A 98 -5.86 24.78 0.73
CA ALA A 98 -5.84 23.31 0.67
C ALA A 98 -4.41 22.73 0.65
N HIS A 99 -3.42 23.56 0.32
CA HIS A 99 -2.02 23.17 0.20
C HIS A 99 -1.17 23.61 1.38
N ASP A 100 -1.72 24.40 2.31
CA ASP A 100 -0.93 25.00 3.37
C ASP A 100 -0.54 23.96 4.43
N LEU A 101 0.75 23.94 4.73
CA LEU A 101 1.31 23.23 5.86
C LEU A 101 1.42 24.21 7.02
N SER A 102 0.87 23.83 8.17
CA SER A 102 1.08 24.61 9.40
C SER A 102 2.54 24.55 9.82
N ARG A 103 3.13 25.72 10.11
CA ARG A 103 4.47 25.82 10.70
C ARG A 103 4.51 25.38 12.17
N ASP A 104 3.36 25.39 12.86
CA ASP A 104 3.30 25.22 14.32
C ASP A 104 3.80 23.85 14.78
N ASP A 105 3.65 22.83 13.94
CA ASP A 105 4.05 21.45 14.24
C ASP A 105 5.41 21.06 13.62
N MET A 106 6.18 22.03 13.11
CA MET A 106 7.47 21.79 12.45
C MET A 106 8.67 22.33 13.25
N PRO A 107 9.83 21.66 13.16
CA PRO A 107 11.07 22.16 13.74
C PRO A 107 11.40 23.55 13.21
N PRO A 108 11.86 24.49 14.06
CA PRO A 108 12.16 25.86 13.64
C PRO A 108 13.32 25.97 12.65
N GLN A 109 14.14 24.92 12.51
CA GLN A 109 15.23 24.80 11.53
C GLN A 109 14.72 24.42 10.13
N TRP A 110 13.49 23.93 10.00
CA TRP A 110 12.91 23.55 8.73
C TRP A 110 12.30 24.76 8.03
N ASP A 111 12.25 24.67 6.70
CA ASP A 111 11.40 25.54 5.91
C ASP A 111 10.27 24.77 5.25
N ILE A 112 9.35 25.50 4.63
CA ILE A 112 8.27 24.93 3.82
C ILE A 112 8.49 25.38 2.39
N ALA A 113 8.74 24.44 1.50
CA ALA A 113 8.93 24.70 0.08
C ALA A 113 7.75 24.22 -0.75
N VAL A 114 7.40 24.97 -1.81
CA VAL A 114 6.43 24.50 -2.79
C VAL A 114 7.09 23.51 -3.74
N LEU A 115 6.36 22.48 -4.18
CA LEU A 115 6.91 21.38 -4.95
C LEU A 115 7.56 21.83 -6.26
N ARG A 116 7.08 22.92 -6.88
CA ARG A 116 7.74 23.51 -8.07
C ARG A 116 9.17 23.99 -7.80
N ASP A 117 9.47 24.50 -6.61
CA ASP A 117 10.79 25.02 -6.24
C ASP A 117 11.77 23.87 -5.97
N ILE A 118 11.25 22.75 -5.46
CA ILE A 118 12.01 21.51 -5.23
C ILE A 118 12.40 20.83 -6.55
N CYS A 119 11.64 21.03 -7.62
CA CYS A 119 11.96 20.44 -8.92
C CYS A 119 13.18 21.08 -9.60
N GLU A 120 13.88 20.28 -10.41
CA GLU A 120 15.04 20.69 -11.21
C GLU A 120 14.67 21.86 -12.14
N PRO A 121 15.44 22.97 -12.11
CA PRO A 121 15.24 24.08 -13.02
C PRO A 121 15.27 23.63 -14.49
N GLY A 122 14.36 24.15 -15.31
CA GLY A 122 14.20 23.76 -16.71
C GLY A 122 13.45 22.43 -16.94
N ARG A 123 13.14 21.66 -15.88
CA ARG A 123 12.30 20.45 -15.95
C ARG A 123 11.05 20.57 -15.07
N PRO A 124 10.14 21.52 -15.38
CA PRO A 124 8.96 21.76 -14.56
C PRO A 124 8.03 20.55 -14.51
N ILE A 125 7.18 20.53 -13.49
CA ILE A 125 6.11 19.54 -13.35
C ILE A 125 5.18 19.64 -14.56
N THR A 126 5.00 18.52 -15.25
CA THR A 126 4.18 18.43 -16.47
C THR A 126 3.50 17.07 -16.56
N TYR A 127 2.33 17.06 -17.20
CA TYR A 127 1.73 15.85 -17.75
C TYR A 127 2.28 15.57 -19.16
N GLY A 128 1.99 14.38 -19.70
CA GLY A 128 2.45 13.94 -21.02
C GLY A 128 1.33 13.78 -22.05
N ILE A 129 1.37 12.67 -22.78
CA ILE A 129 0.57 12.39 -23.97
C ILE A 129 -0.94 12.43 -23.66
N LEU A 130 -1.69 13.20 -24.45
CA LEU A 130 -3.16 13.27 -24.37
C LEU A 130 -3.83 12.07 -25.06
N LYS A 131 -3.34 11.72 -26.26
CA LYS A 131 -3.84 10.61 -27.08
C LYS A 131 -2.64 9.82 -27.61
N PRO A 132 -2.40 8.59 -27.11
CA PRO A 132 -1.21 7.82 -27.47
C PRO A 132 -1.27 7.13 -28.83
N GLY A 133 -2.39 7.27 -29.57
CA GLY A 133 -2.60 6.58 -30.83
C GLY A 133 -2.86 5.08 -30.63
N PRO A 134 -2.78 4.28 -31.72
CA PRO A 134 -2.84 2.83 -31.63
C PRO A 134 -1.63 2.30 -30.85
N GLU A 135 -1.81 1.14 -30.22
CA GLU A 135 -0.72 0.44 -29.56
C GLU A 135 0.25 -0.15 -30.59
N LEU A 136 1.55 0.08 -30.39
CA LEU A 136 2.59 -0.36 -31.30
C LEU A 136 3.46 -1.45 -30.65
N GLU A 137 3.93 -2.40 -31.45
CA GLU A 137 4.90 -3.42 -31.03
C GLU A 137 6.29 -2.82 -30.77
N HIS A 138 6.69 -1.84 -31.59
CA HIS A 138 7.91 -1.05 -31.46
C HIS A 138 7.57 0.44 -31.39
N GLY A 139 8.36 1.22 -30.65
CA GLY A 139 8.13 2.65 -30.44
C GLY A 139 8.59 3.11 -29.07
N ILE A 140 8.16 4.31 -28.68
CA ILE A 140 8.55 4.92 -27.41
C ILE A 140 7.62 4.43 -26.30
N PRO A 141 8.13 3.82 -25.21
CA PRO A 141 7.29 3.37 -24.11
C PRO A 141 6.62 4.56 -23.43
N TYR A 142 5.40 4.37 -22.93
CA TYR A 142 4.74 5.36 -22.08
C TYR A 142 4.03 4.74 -20.88
N ILE A 143 4.08 5.45 -19.75
CA ILE A 143 3.53 4.98 -18.47
C ILE A 143 2.16 5.60 -18.21
N ARG A 144 1.22 4.76 -17.75
CA ARG A 144 -0.15 5.13 -17.33
C ARG A 144 -0.37 4.81 -15.86
N VAL A 145 -1.41 5.39 -15.27
CA VAL A 145 -1.84 5.11 -13.88
C VAL A 145 -2.11 3.61 -13.63
N ALA A 146 -2.55 2.88 -14.65
CA ALA A 146 -2.81 1.44 -14.58
C ALA A 146 -1.54 0.60 -14.42
N ASP A 147 -0.39 1.13 -14.84
CA ASP A 147 0.88 0.41 -14.87
C ASP A 147 1.59 0.42 -13.50
N PHE A 148 1.09 1.20 -12.53
CA PHE A 148 1.65 1.23 -11.17
C PHE A 148 0.59 1.13 -10.05
N PRO A 149 -0.18 0.03 -9.98
CA PRO A 149 -1.19 -0.15 -8.95
C PRO A 149 -0.53 -0.22 -7.56
N GLY A 150 -1.08 0.55 -6.61
CA GLY A 150 -0.60 0.56 -5.23
C GLY A 150 0.86 1.00 -5.08
N ASN A 151 1.30 1.97 -5.89
CA ASN A 151 2.66 2.52 -5.89
C ASN A 151 3.75 1.52 -6.30
N LYS A 152 3.38 0.45 -7.04
CA LYS A 152 4.31 -0.56 -7.55
C LYS A 152 4.24 -0.63 -9.06
N LEU A 153 5.30 -0.20 -9.72
CA LEU A 153 5.44 -0.27 -11.17
C LEU A 153 5.45 -1.72 -11.67
N ARG A 154 4.70 -1.99 -12.73
CA ARG A 154 4.72 -3.22 -13.50
C ARG A 154 5.32 -2.91 -14.86
N LEU A 155 6.45 -3.52 -15.18
CA LEU A 155 7.12 -3.36 -16.47
C LEU A 155 6.46 -4.18 -17.57
N GLU A 156 5.77 -5.25 -17.19
CA GLU A 156 5.03 -6.13 -18.09
C GLU A 156 3.87 -5.37 -18.74
N GLY A 157 3.83 -5.36 -20.07
CA GLY A 157 2.73 -4.75 -20.83
C GLY A 157 2.76 -3.23 -20.89
N ILE A 158 3.91 -2.58 -20.63
CA ILE A 158 4.09 -1.16 -20.92
C ILE A 158 3.88 -0.90 -22.41
N LYS A 159 2.92 -0.02 -22.70
CA LYS A 159 2.52 0.32 -24.07
C LYS A 159 3.51 1.26 -24.71
N LYS A 160 3.51 1.27 -26.06
CA LYS A 160 4.36 2.13 -26.86
C LYS A 160 3.54 3.03 -27.79
N THR A 161 4.07 4.21 -28.06
CA THR A 161 3.51 5.20 -28.99
C THR A 161 4.52 5.47 -30.13
N SER A 162 4.07 6.18 -31.17
CA SER A 162 4.95 6.57 -32.28
C SER A 162 5.91 7.69 -31.86
N GLU A 163 7.05 7.78 -32.55
CA GLU A 163 7.99 8.89 -32.37
C GLU A 163 7.32 10.23 -32.64
N GLU A 164 6.44 10.32 -33.64
CA GLU A 164 5.70 11.54 -33.96
C GLU A 164 4.89 12.06 -32.77
N ILE A 165 4.16 11.17 -32.08
CA ILE A 165 3.38 11.54 -30.88
C ILE A 165 4.33 11.91 -29.75
N ASP A 166 5.34 11.10 -29.48
CA ASP A 166 6.31 11.35 -28.41
C ASP A 166 7.04 12.70 -28.56
N GLN A 167 7.41 13.10 -29.78
CA GLN A 167 8.08 14.38 -30.04
C GLN A 167 7.23 15.60 -29.63
N LEU A 168 5.91 15.52 -29.78
CA LEU A 168 4.98 16.57 -29.31
C LEU A 168 5.01 16.72 -27.77
N PHE A 169 5.37 15.66 -27.06
CA PHE A 169 5.43 15.60 -25.59
C PHE A 169 6.85 15.39 -25.06
N LYS A 170 7.89 15.76 -25.83
CA LYS A 170 9.31 15.58 -25.45
C LYS A 170 9.66 16.17 -24.07
N ARG A 171 8.95 17.23 -23.64
CA ARG A 171 9.15 17.86 -22.33
C ARG A 171 8.78 16.95 -21.15
N ALA A 172 7.93 15.94 -21.38
CA ALA A 172 7.41 15.03 -20.37
C ALA A 172 8.19 13.71 -20.31
N ARG A 173 9.18 13.51 -21.18
CA ARG A 173 10.06 12.35 -21.12
C ARG A 173 10.73 12.24 -19.74
N LEU A 174 10.78 11.00 -19.30
CA LEU A 174 11.29 10.59 -18.01
C LEU A 174 12.81 10.42 -18.06
N ARG A 175 13.44 10.69 -16.94
CA ARG A 175 14.78 10.22 -16.58
C ARG A 175 14.67 9.22 -15.42
N ALA A 176 15.63 8.32 -15.32
CA ALA A 176 15.82 7.45 -14.18
C ALA A 176 15.89 8.31 -12.90
N GLY A 177 15.15 7.89 -11.87
CA GLY A 177 15.04 8.61 -10.61
C GLY A 177 13.99 9.72 -10.60
N ASP A 178 13.39 10.12 -11.72
CA ASP A 178 12.21 10.99 -11.69
C ASP A 178 11.11 10.33 -10.84
N LEU A 179 10.25 11.14 -10.19
CA LEU A 179 9.03 10.62 -9.58
C LEU A 179 7.86 10.78 -10.54
N LEU A 180 6.97 9.80 -10.58
CA LEU A 180 5.73 9.84 -11.36
C LEU A 180 4.52 9.79 -10.44
N LEU A 181 3.76 10.89 -10.43
CA LEU A 181 2.56 11.08 -9.63
C LEU A 181 1.31 10.86 -10.48
N SER A 182 0.36 10.07 -10.01
CA SER A 182 -0.98 9.98 -10.60
C SER A 182 -1.81 11.20 -10.19
N ILE A 183 -2.37 11.91 -11.19
CA ILE A 183 -3.15 13.14 -11.00
C ILE A 183 -4.61 13.00 -11.43
N ARG A 184 -5.02 11.89 -12.05
CA ARG A 184 -6.43 11.55 -12.32
C ARG A 184 -6.73 10.07 -12.04
N GLY A 185 -7.99 9.77 -11.74
CA GLY A 185 -8.42 8.42 -11.38
C GLY A 185 -8.02 8.07 -9.95
N SER A 186 -6.79 7.59 -9.74
CA SER A 186 -6.24 7.31 -8.40
C SER A 186 -5.20 8.36 -8.02
N VAL A 187 -5.66 9.56 -7.67
CA VAL A 187 -4.79 10.68 -7.28
C VAL A 187 -3.90 10.30 -6.11
N GLY A 188 -2.62 10.65 -6.19
CA GLY A 188 -1.66 10.44 -5.09
C GLY A 188 -0.83 9.16 -5.19
N ARG A 189 -1.09 8.28 -6.17
CA ARG A 189 -0.18 7.15 -6.44
C ARG A 189 1.16 7.67 -6.93
N LEU A 190 2.25 7.08 -6.45
CA LEU A 190 3.60 7.58 -6.68
C LEU A 190 4.58 6.43 -6.91
N ILE A 191 5.45 6.57 -7.90
CA ILE A 191 6.60 5.67 -8.13
C ILE A 191 7.86 6.48 -8.42
N LYS A 192 9.02 5.87 -8.16
CA LYS A 192 10.31 6.33 -8.68
C LYS A 192 10.61 5.57 -9.98
N ILE A 193 11.03 6.30 -11.01
CA ILE A 193 11.27 5.73 -12.34
C ILE A 193 12.59 4.96 -12.35
N PRO A 194 12.60 3.68 -12.77
CA PRO A 194 13.82 2.90 -12.85
C PRO A 194 14.57 3.16 -14.18
N ALA A 195 15.82 2.72 -14.27
CA ALA A 195 16.70 3.02 -15.41
C ALA A 195 16.19 2.46 -16.75
N GLU A 196 15.46 1.35 -16.71
CA GLU A 196 14.87 0.68 -17.86
C GLU A 196 13.80 1.53 -18.58
N LEU A 197 13.30 2.58 -17.93
CA LEU A 197 12.30 3.49 -18.47
C LEU A 197 12.87 4.91 -18.74
N GLU A 198 14.19 5.05 -18.79
CA GLU A 198 14.84 6.26 -19.30
C GLU A 198 14.32 6.60 -20.71
N GLY A 199 13.92 7.85 -20.92
CA GLY A 199 13.38 8.31 -22.20
C GLY A 199 11.92 7.93 -22.46
N ALA A 200 11.28 7.11 -21.61
CA ALA A 200 9.86 6.82 -21.70
C ALA A 200 9.02 8.10 -21.51
N ASN A 201 7.83 8.13 -22.09
CA ASN A 201 6.87 9.21 -21.92
C ASN A 201 5.78 8.83 -20.91
N ILE A 202 4.86 9.75 -20.62
CA ILE A 202 3.78 9.53 -19.66
C ILE A 202 2.45 9.97 -20.25
N THR A 203 1.31 9.59 -19.67
CA THR A 203 -0.01 10.10 -20.12
C THR A 203 -0.48 11.34 -19.35
N GLN A 204 -1.53 11.98 -19.87
CA GLN A 204 -2.16 13.17 -19.27
C GLN A 204 -2.70 12.98 -17.84
N ASP A 205 -2.85 11.72 -17.40
CA ASP A 205 -3.37 11.36 -16.07
C ASP A 205 -2.26 11.25 -15.01
N THR A 206 -1.02 11.53 -15.41
CA THR A 206 0.17 11.48 -14.56
C THR A 206 0.98 12.77 -14.69
N ALA A 207 1.81 13.06 -13.69
CA ALA A 207 2.71 14.20 -13.66
C ALA A 207 4.11 13.74 -13.30
N ARG A 208 5.09 14.13 -14.11
CA ARG A 208 6.52 13.94 -13.81
C ARG A 208 6.98 14.99 -12.82
N LEU A 209 7.63 14.55 -11.74
CA LEU A 209 8.37 15.39 -10.80
C LEU A 209 9.86 15.09 -10.96
N SER A 210 10.59 16.03 -11.56
CA SER A 210 12.06 15.96 -11.67
C SER A 210 12.63 16.64 -10.44
N ILE A 211 13.08 15.91 -9.42
CA ILE A 211 13.57 16.51 -8.17
C ILE A 211 14.98 17.09 -8.39
N SER A 212 15.25 18.27 -7.85
CA SER A 212 16.58 18.89 -7.92
C SER A 212 17.63 17.98 -7.26
N PRO A 213 18.83 17.78 -7.85
CA PRO A 213 19.89 16.95 -7.24
C PRO A 213 20.37 17.44 -5.86
N THR A 214 20.07 18.69 -5.52
CA THR A 214 20.35 19.28 -4.20
C THR A 214 19.41 18.75 -3.10
N VAL A 215 18.27 18.17 -3.47
CA VAL A 215 17.26 17.60 -2.58
C VAL A 215 17.26 16.08 -2.72
N SER A 216 17.05 15.36 -1.62
CA SER A 216 16.90 13.91 -1.65
C SER A 216 15.57 13.52 -2.30
N THR A 217 15.62 12.89 -3.47
CA THR A 217 14.43 12.37 -4.17
C THR A 217 13.63 11.39 -3.29
N ASP A 218 14.33 10.56 -2.51
CA ASP A 218 13.69 9.55 -1.66
C ASP A 218 12.98 10.20 -0.46
N TYR A 219 13.53 11.29 0.09
CA TYR A 219 12.82 12.10 1.08
C TYR A 219 11.52 12.67 0.49
N VAL A 220 11.57 13.26 -0.71
CA VAL A 220 10.37 13.81 -1.36
C VAL A 220 9.35 12.71 -1.68
N TYR A 221 9.81 11.52 -2.08
CA TYR A 221 8.96 10.34 -2.26
C TYR A 221 8.19 10.01 -0.98
N TRP A 222 8.88 9.90 0.16
CA TRP A 222 8.25 9.62 1.46
C TRP A 222 7.33 10.75 1.93
N ALA A 223 7.73 12.01 1.74
CA ALA A 223 6.94 13.17 2.13
C ALA A 223 5.63 13.30 1.33
N LEU A 224 5.65 12.91 0.05
CA LEU A 224 4.44 12.84 -0.79
C LEU A 224 3.52 11.68 -0.41
N LEU A 225 4.07 10.57 0.09
CA LEU A 225 3.29 9.42 0.57
C LEU A 225 2.72 9.60 1.98
N ALA A 226 3.22 10.57 2.76
CA ALA A 226 2.68 10.87 4.09
C ALA A 226 1.18 11.22 4.03
N GLU A 227 0.41 10.72 4.99
CA GLU A 227 -1.06 10.87 5.01
C GLU A 227 -1.49 12.35 5.01
N SER A 228 -0.72 13.23 5.67
CA SER A 228 -0.96 14.68 5.65
C SER A 228 -0.94 15.25 4.23
N THR A 229 0.08 14.90 3.43
CA THR A 229 0.20 15.32 2.03
C THR A 229 -0.84 14.65 1.14
N GLN A 230 -1.12 13.36 1.34
CA GLN A 230 -2.17 12.64 0.61
C GLN A 230 -3.58 13.20 0.89
N ARG A 231 -3.85 13.70 2.10
CA ARG A 231 -5.11 14.40 2.43
C ARG A 231 -5.22 15.73 1.68
N ARG A 232 -4.17 16.54 1.67
CA ARG A 232 -4.12 17.82 0.91
C ARG A 232 -4.33 17.59 -0.59
N MET A 233 -3.66 16.60 -1.18
CA MET A 233 -3.88 16.22 -2.58
C MET A 233 -5.32 15.79 -2.85
N ARG A 234 -5.95 15.02 -1.96
CA ARG A 234 -7.36 14.61 -2.09
C ARG A 234 -8.31 15.79 -1.95
N ALA A 235 -8.06 16.70 -1.03
CA ALA A 235 -8.87 17.92 -0.83
C ALA A 235 -8.83 18.83 -2.07
N ALA A 236 -7.67 18.91 -2.75
CA ALA A 236 -7.51 19.66 -3.98
C ALA A 236 -8.10 18.97 -5.24
N THR A 237 -8.72 17.78 -5.12
CA THR A 237 -9.33 17.12 -6.27
C THR A 237 -10.65 17.78 -6.69
N ARG A 238 -10.82 17.99 -7.99
CA ARG A 238 -12.02 18.57 -8.60
C ARG A 238 -12.63 17.60 -9.63
N GLY A 239 -13.89 17.85 -10.02
CA GLY A 239 -14.60 17.11 -11.07
C GLY A 239 -15.58 16.06 -10.53
N VAL A 240 -16.75 15.95 -11.16
CA VAL A 240 -17.82 15.00 -10.76
C VAL A 240 -17.60 13.62 -11.38
N ALA A 241 -17.41 13.55 -12.70
CA ALA A 241 -17.27 12.28 -13.45
C ALA A 241 -15.83 11.73 -13.45
N VAL A 242 -14.82 12.59 -13.54
CA VAL A 242 -13.40 12.23 -13.44
C VAL A 242 -12.76 13.13 -12.39
N ARG A 243 -12.46 12.56 -11.21
CA ARG A 243 -11.74 13.27 -10.16
C ARG A 243 -10.26 13.35 -10.49
N GLY A 244 -9.70 14.55 -10.37
CA GLY A 244 -8.28 14.80 -10.57
C GLY A 244 -7.81 16.05 -9.86
N ILE A 245 -6.49 16.13 -9.66
CA ILE A 245 -5.79 17.34 -9.22
C ILE A 245 -5.17 17.99 -10.46
N ASN A 246 -5.27 19.32 -10.57
CA ASN A 246 -4.65 20.01 -11.70
C ASN A 246 -3.14 20.22 -11.47
N ILE A 247 -2.38 20.48 -12.54
CA ILE A 247 -0.93 20.68 -12.43
C ILE A 247 -0.55 21.92 -11.61
N GLY A 248 -1.41 22.95 -11.58
CA GLY A 248 -1.20 24.14 -10.74
C GLY A 248 -1.20 23.79 -9.25
N ASP A 249 -2.20 23.04 -8.81
CA ASP A 249 -2.31 22.52 -7.45
C ASP A 249 -1.12 21.61 -7.12
N VAL A 250 -0.70 20.70 -8.02
CA VAL A 250 0.50 19.87 -7.80
C VAL A 250 1.76 20.72 -7.63
N ARG A 251 1.93 21.78 -8.42
CA ARG A 251 3.06 22.72 -8.29
C ARG A 251 3.03 23.50 -6.98
N ALA A 252 1.85 23.78 -6.47
CA ALA A 252 1.61 24.53 -5.24
C ALA A 252 1.69 23.70 -3.95
N LEU A 253 1.68 22.36 -4.04
CA LEU A 253 1.82 21.49 -2.89
C LEU A 253 3.05 21.87 -2.06
N GLN A 254 2.82 22.28 -0.82
CA GLN A 254 3.90 22.56 0.13
C GLN A 254 4.47 21.26 0.69
N ILE A 255 5.77 21.20 0.90
CA ILE A 255 6.51 20.06 1.44
C ILE A 255 7.46 20.58 2.54
N PRO A 256 7.55 19.92 3.70
CA PRO A 256 8.56 20.27 4.69
C PRO A 256 9.96 20.08 4.11
N LEU A 257 10.84 21.05 4.33
CA LEU A 257 12.18 21.07 3.76
C LEU A 257 13.23 21.17 4.89
N PRO A 258 13.71 20.03 5.42
CA PRO A 258 14.93 19.94 6.21
C PRO A 258 16.17 20.33 5.39
N SER A 259 17.33 20.47 6.04
CA SER A 259 18.60 20.47 5.32
C SER A 259 18.81 19.15 4.57
N ARG A 260 19.70 19.15 3.58
CA ARG A 260 19.99 17.96 2.79
C ARG A 260 20.45 16.78 3.66
N ASP A 261 21.38 17.02 4.59
CA ASP A 261 21.91 15.95 5.45
C ASP A 261 20.83 15.33 6.34
N GLU A 262 19.89 16.15 6.81
CA GLU A 262 18.77 15.65 7.61
C GLU A 262 17.79 14.83 6.77
N GLN A 263 17.54 15.23 5.51
CA GLN A 263 16.71 14.44 4.59
C GLN A 263 17.29 13.03 4.43
N ASP A 264 18.61 12.91 4.26
CA ASP A 264 19.27 11.62 4.10
C ASP A 264 19.20 10.77 5.39
N GLU A 265 19.31 11.38 6.57
CA GLU A 265 19.08 10.68 7.85
C GLU A 265 17.63 10.22 8.02
N ILE A 266 16.65 11.06 7.65
CA ILE A 266 15.23 10.70 7.69
C ILE A 266 14.98 9.50 6.78
N VAL A 267 15.49 9.53 5.54
CA VAL A 267 15.38 8.41 4.58
C VAL A 267 15.96 7.15 5.19
N ARG A 268 17.18 7.21 5.75
CA ARG A 268 17.83 6.07 6.39
C ARG A 268 16.96 5.45 7.49
N ARG A 269 16.35 6.26 8.35
CA ARG A 269 15.46 5.79 9.43
C ARG A 269 14.14 5.21 8.91
N VAL A 270 13.51 5.88 7.95
CA VAL A 270 12.28 5.38 7.31
C VAL A 270 12.53 4.02 6.68
N GLU A 271 13.59 3.88 5.89
CA GLU A 271 13.94 2.62 5.21
C GLU A 271 14.21 1.49 6.22
N GLN A 272 14.95 1.76 7.30
CA GLN A 272 15.18 0.77 8.36
C GLN A 272 13.88 0.28 9.01
N LEU A 273 12.98 1.20 9.35
CA LEU A 273 11.70 0.85 9.99
C LEU A 273 10.73 0.15 9.02
N PHE A 274 10.75 0.53 7.74
CA PHE A 274 9.97 -0.16 6.71
C PHE A 274 10.50 -1.56 6.45
N ALA A 275 11.83 -1.75 6.37
CA ALA A 275 12.44 -3.07 6.25
C ALA A 275 12.09 -3.97 7.44
N PHE A 276 12.07 -3.42 8.66
CA PHE A 276 11.59 -4.15 9.84
C PHE A 276 10.12 -4.55 9.72
N ALA A 277 9.25 -3.64 9.26
CA ALA A 277 7.83 -3.93 9.02
C ALA A 277 7.64 -5.04 7.97
N ASP A 278 8.42 -5.02 6.89
CA ASP A 278 8.38 -6.03 5.83
C ASP A 278 8.81 -7.41 6.35
N GLN A 279 9.86 -7.46 7.18
CA GLN A 279 10.29 -8.71 7.83
C GLN A 279 9.20 -9.27 8.77
N LEU A 280 8.51 -8.40 9.51
CA LEU A 280 7.41 -8.81 10.38
C LEU A 280 6.23 -9.33 9.55
N GLU A 281 5.90 -8.68 8.44
CA GLU A 281 4.85 -9.11 7.51
C GLU A 281 5.14 -10.51 6.93
N ALA A 282 6.39 -10.77 6.53
CA ALA A 282 6.81 -12.09 6.07
C ALA A 282 6.69 -13.17 7.16
N LYS A 283 7.11 -12.87 8.40
CA LYS A 283 6.96 -13.80 9.54
C LYS A 283 5.49 -14.10 9.84
N VAL A 284 4.62 -13.09 9.74
CA VAL A 284 3.17 -13.22 9.91
C VAL A 284 2.57 -14.13 8.84
N ALA A 285 2.96 -13.96 7.57
CA ALA A 285 2.50 -14.81 6.49
C ALA A 285 2.87 -16.29 6.71
N ILE A 286 4.11 -16.57 7.15
CA ILE A 286 4.56 -17.92 7.51
C ILE A 286 3.77 -18.47 8.70
N ALA A 287 3.52 -17.64 9.72
CA ALA A 287 2.75 -18.06 10.88
C ALA A 287 1.29 -18.43 10.52
N LYS A 288 0.65 -17.68 9.61
CA LYS A 288 -0.68 -18.04 9.08
C LYS A 288 -0.68 -19.42 8.44
N GLN A 289 0.27 -19.69 7.55
CA GLN A 289 0.37 -21.00 6.89
C GLN A 289 0.59 -22.15 7.89
N ARG A 290 1.37 -21.92 8.94
CA ARG A 290 1.57 -22.90 10.03
C ARG A 290 0.30 -23.15 10.82
N ILE A 291 -0.49 -22.11 11.11
CA ILE A 291 -1.80 -22.27 11.76
C ILE A 291 -2.73 -23.11 10.89
N ASP A 292 -2.83 -22.82 9.60
CA ASP A 292 -3.70 -23.60 8.70
C ASP A 292 -3.29 -25.08 8.65
N THR A 293 -1.98 -25.35 8.64
CA THR A 293 -1.44 -26.72 8.70
C THR A 293 -1.75 -27.39 10.05
N LEU A 294 -1.64 -26.65 11.15
CA LEU A 294 -1.97 -27.15 12.49
C LEU A 294 -3.46 -27.54 12.59
N THR A 295 -4.36 -26.72 12.06
CA THR A 295 -5.79 -27.02 11.99
C THR A 295 -6.05 -28.35 11.28
N GLN A 296 -5.42 -28.55 10.11
CA GLN A 296 -5.55 -29.82 9.37
C GLN A 296 -4.98 -31.01 10.15
N SER A 297 -3.85 -30.83 10.84
CA SER A 297 -3.24 -31.88 11.66
C SER A 297 -4.13 -32.27 12.85
N ILE A 298 -4.73 -31.29 13.54
CA ILE A 298 -5.65 -31.52 14.65
C ILE A 298 -6.88 -32.30 14.17
N LEU A 299 -7.51 -31.89 13.05
CA LEU A 299 -8.65 -32.59 12.47
C LEU A 299 -8.27 -34.03 12.08
N ALA A 300 -7.12 -34.22 11.42
CA ALA A 300 -6.66 -35.54 11.03
C ALA A 300 -6.41 -36.46 12.24
N LYS A 301 -5.83 -35.94 13.33
CA LYS A 301 -5.65 -36.70 14.59
C LYS A 301 -6.98 -37.00 15.28
N ALA A 302 -7.94 -36.08 15.23
CA ALA A 302 -9.30 -36.31 15.76
C ALA A 302 -9.99 -37.47 15.04
N PHE A 303 -9.93 -37.50 13.70
CA PHE A 303 -10.55 -38.57 12.90
C PHE A 303 -9.82 -39.92 12.98
N ARG A 304 -8.53 -39.94 13.35
CA ARG A 304 -7.78 -41.19 13.61
C ARG A 304 -7.90 -41.70 15.05
N GLY A 305 -8.58 -40.98 15.94
CA GLY A 305 -8.64 -41.34 17.36
C GLY A 305 -7.32 -41.12 18.12
N GLU A 306 -6.42 -40.30 17.57
CA GLU A 306 -5.09 -40.02 18.14
C GLU A 306 -5.08 -38.77 19.04
N LEU A 307 -6.25 -38.13 19.21
CA LEU A 307 -6.35 -36.84 19.92
C LEU A 307 -6.46 -37.00 21.45
N VAL A 308 -6.95 -38.14 21.91
CA VAL A 308 -7.13 -38.48 23.33
C VAL A 308 -6.68 -39.92 23.57
N PRO A 309 -6.20 -40.28 24.78
CA PRO A 309 -5.93 -41.68 25.12
C PRO A 309 -7.20 -42.54 25.02
N GLN A 310 -7.05 -43.78 24.55
CA GLN A 310 -8.12 -44.78 24.57
C GLN A 310 -8.30 -45.32 26.00
N ASP A 311 -9.56 -45.47 26.43
CA ASP A 311 -9.91 -46.09 27.70
C ASP A 311 -10.35 -47.54 27.44
N PRO A 312 -9.62 -48.56 27.94
CA PRO A 312 -10.00 -49.96 27.77
C PRO A 312 -11.38 -50.32 28.36
N ASN A 313 -11.93 -49.48 29.24
CA ASN A 313 -13.25 -49.68 29.85
C ASN A 313 -14.39 -49.04 29.06
N ASP A 314 -14.11 -48.32 27.98
CA ASP A 314 -15.14 -47.73 27.14
C ASP A 314 -15.98 -48.82 26.44
N GLU A 315 -17.28 -48.58 26.33
CA GLU A 315 -18.19 -49.47 25.61
C GLU A 315 -17.75 -49.63 24.13
N PRO A 316 -17.54 -50.86 23.63
CA PRO A 316 -17.14 -51.09 22.25
C PRO A 316 -18.11 -50.47 21.24
N ALA A 317 -17.57 -49.89 20.17
CA ALA A 317 -18.39 -49.25 19.13
C ALA A 317 -19.40 -50.19 18.45
N SER A 318 -19.15 -51.51 18.46
CA SER A 318 -20.10 -52.53 18.00
C SER A 318 -21.44 -52.44 18.75
N MET A 319 -21.43 -52.25 20.06
CA MET A 319 -22.63 -52.12 20.89
C MET A 319 -23.44 -50.86 20.52
N LEU A 320 -22.75 -49.75 20.22
CA LEU A 320 -23.39 -48.52 19.73
C LEU A 320 -24.03 -48.71 18.36
N LEU A 321 -23.32 -49.40 17.44
CA LEU A 321 -23.82 -49.70 16.10
C LEU A 321 -25.05 -50.61 16.14
N GLU A 322 -25.07 -51.61 17.01
CA GLU A 322 -26.24 -52.44 17.26
C GLU A 322 -27.42 -51.63 17.77
N ARG A 323 -27.19 -50.70 18.71
CA ARG A 323 -28.21 -49.79 19.23
C ARG A 323 -28.80 -48.89 18.14
N ILE A 324 -27.95 -48.32 17.27
CA ILE A 324 -28.39 -47.50 16.14
C ILE A 324 -29.17 -48.34 15.11
N ARG A 325 -28.73 -49.57 14.83
CA ARG A 325 -29.45 -50.50 13.93
C ARG A 325 -30.83 -50.84 14.49
N ALA A 326 -30.93 -51.19 15.77
CA ALA A 326 -32.19 -51.48 16.43
C ALA A 326 -33.14 -50.25 16.42
N GLN A 327 -32.62 -49.06 16.71
CA GLN A 327 -33.41 -47.82 16.65
C GLN A 327 -33.87 -47.45 15.24
N ARG A 328 -33.04 -47.66 14.20
CA ARG A 328 -33.42 -47.43 12.80
C ARG A 328 -34.49 -48.39 12.30
N VAL A 329 -34.50 -49.63 12.82
CA VAL A 329 -35.55 -50.62 12.53
C VAL A 329 -36.85 -50.27 13.26
N ALA A 330 -36.77 -49.71 14.47
CA ALA A 330 -37.92 -49.28 15.26
C ALA A 330 -38.49 -47.91 14.86
N ALA A 331 -37.74 -47.07 14.14
CA ALA A 331 -38.18 -45.75 13.70
C ALA A 331 -39.20 -45.85 12.54
N PRO A 332 -40.38 -45.21 12.63
CA PRO A 332 -41.36 -45.25 11.55
C PRO A 332 -40.82 -44.56 10.29
N LYS A 333 -40.94 -45.21 9.12
CA LYS A 333 -40.56 -44.62 7.82
C LYS A 333 -41.29 -43.29 7.62
N PRO A 334 -40.61 -42.21 7.16
CA PRO A 334 -41.28 -40.95 6.90
C PRO A 334 -42.37 -41.14 5.84
N ARG A 335 -43.62 -40.82 6.20
CA ARG A 335 -44.75 -40.83 5.27
C ARG A 335 -44.51 -39.74 4.21
N ARG A 336 -44.16 -40.15 2.98
CA ARG A 336 -44.26 -39.28 1.80
C ARG A 336 -45.73 -38.90 1.62
N GLY A 337 -46.11 -37.70 2.04
CA GLY A 337 -47.41 -37.12 1.73
C GLY A 337 -47.51 -36.84 0.24
N ARG A 338 -48.37 -37.56 -0.47
CA ARG A 338 -48.76 -37.26 -1.85
C ARG A 338 -49.70 -36.05 -1.77
N LYS A 339 -49.26 -34.88 -2.21
CA LYS A 339 -50.16 -33.72 -2.39
C LYS A 339 -51.25 -34.10 -3.41
N PRO A 340 -52.54 -33.89 -3.12
CA PRO A 340 -53.57 -34.00 -4.14
C PRO A 340 -53.42 -32.82 -5.11
N ILE A 341 -53.54 -33.13 -6.40
CA ILE A 341 -53.63 -32.15 -7.48
C ILE A 341 -54.99 -31.47 -7.34
N SER A 342 -55.01 -30.17 -7.04
CA SER A 342 -56.22 -29.35 -7.10
C SER A 342 -56.46 -28.93 -8.55
N SER A 343 -57.55 -29.43 -9.12
CA SER A 343 -58.14 -28.99 -10.37
C SER A 343 -59.27 -28.00 -10.10
N THR A 344 -59.06 -26.71 -10.36
CA THR A 344 -59.99 -25.79 -11.05
C THR A 344 -59.29 -24.46 -11.31
#